data_AF-A0A7V2UC88-F1
#
_entry.id   AF-A0A7V2UC88-F1
#
_cell.length_a   1.000
_cell.length_b   1.000
_cell.length_c   1.000
_cell.angle_alpha   90.00
_cell.angle_beta   90.00
_cell.angle_gamma   90.00
#
_symmetry.space_group_name_H-M   'P 1'
#
loop_
_entity.id
_entity.type
_entity.pdbx_description
1 polymer ?
#
loop_
_entity_poly.entity_id
_entity_poly.type
_entity_poly.pdbx_seq_one_letter_code
_entity_poly.pdbx_strand_id
1 'polypeptide(L)'
;MSKLIVAPHQAGTHVYDPDARDWTRFTREQPFGYETYTTKCVGTPRGVVAWTGGGMEGTRTQPFFGLFDAKAIKWTPLPVKGAMPKVVHGDENGLTWDSKRNVLYLHSSEGYGKMGGEVYRYDFETGAVEPLRPKNAAMVEGDERLRPRETCYVPPLDMVLFGIGFLNGKQAAYDVAGNRWVRLGIPKASLQAERGADGKWSFTKRSSKETERHVGSITFSPVWDAKRGVLWAPSCYRSMFVLKLDPRTLDVTEDPDG
;
A
#
# COMPACT_ATOMS: atom_id res chain seq x y z
N MET A 1 -0.67 -19.68 -5.62
CA MET A 1 0.32 -18.80 -4.97
C MET A 1 0.99 -19.55 -3.83
N SER A 2 2.28 -19.32 -3.61
CA SER A 2 2.98 -19.81 -2.42
C SER A 2 2.37 -19.16 -1.16
N LYS A 3 2.29 -19.90 -0.06
CA LYS A 3 1.88 -19.37 1.26
C LYS A 3 3.05 -18.87 2.09
N LEU A 4 4.27 -19.01 1.58
CA LEU A 4 5.50 -18.67 2.30
C LEU A 4 5.52 -17.17 2.63
N ILE A 5 5.97 -16.84 3.84
CA ILE A 5 6.21 -15.47 4.27
C ILE A 5 7.71 -15.21 4.13
N VAL A 6 8.06 -14.14 3.43
CA VAL A 6 9.45 -13.70 3.29
C VAL A 6 9.68 -12.53 4.23
N ALA A 7 10.67 -12.65 5.09
CA ALA A 7 11.03 -11.64 6.08
C ALA A 7 12.49 -11.19 5.83
N PRO A 8 12.71 -10.14 5.01
CA PRO A 8 14.02 -9.48 4.96
C PRO A 8 14.24 -8.68 6.26
N HIS A 9 15.47 -8.67 6.75
CA HIS A 9 15.90 -7.93 7.94
C HIS A 9 17.41 -7.66 7.85
N GLN A 10 18.00 -7.04 8.89
CA GLN A 10 19.39 -6.58 8.86
C GLN A 10 20.41 -7.70 8.63
N ALA A 11 20.15 -8.93 9.12
CA ALA A 11 21.10 -10.04 9.03
C ALA A 11 20.89 -10.92 7.77
N GLY A 12 19.89 -10.61 6.94
CA GLY A 12 19.57 -11.39 5.75
C GLY A 12 18.07 -11.56 5.54
N THR A 13 17.68 -12.61 4.85
CA THR A 13 16.27 -12.90 4.54
C THR A 13 15.90 -14.29 5.03
N HIS A 14 14.87 -14.36 5.89
CA HIS A 14 14.26 -15.61 6.30
C HIS A 14 13.00 -15.92 5.47
N VAL A 15 12.68 -17.22 5.39
CA VAL A 15 11.42 -17.71 4.84
C VAL A 15 10.70 -18.53 5.90
N TYR A 16 9.50 -18.11 6.25
CA TYR A 16 8.60 -18.84 7.13
C TYR A 16 7.59 -19.63 6.31
N ASP A 17 7.41 -20.91 6.66
CA ASP A 17 6.38 -21.76 6.10
C ASP A 17 5.23 -21.89 7.12
N PRO A 18 4.04 -21.32 6.85
CA PRO A 18 2.92 -21.40 7.78
C PRO A 18 2.34 -22.81 7.92
N ASP A 19 2.50 -23.68 6.92
CA ASP A 19 2.01 -25.06 7.01
C ASP A 19 2.95 -25.88 7.93
N ALA A 20 4.27 -25.65 7.86
CA ALA A 20 5.24 -26.23 8.79
C ALA A 20 5.30 -25.52 10.15
N ARG A 21 4.80 -24.27 10.22
CA ARG A 21 4.88 -23.35 11.35
C ARG A 21 6.31 -23.02 11.78
N ASP A 22 7.25 -23.00 10.84
CA ASP A 22 8.68 -22.85 11.12
C ASP A 22 9.41 -21.96 10.11
N TRP A 23 10.56 -21.42 10.52
CA TRP A 23 11.51 -20.73 9.67
C TRP A 23 12.34 -21.77 8.91
N THR A 24 11.90 -22.11 7.70
CA THR A 24 12.46 -23.26 6.96
C THR A 24 13.72 -22.92 6.18
N ARG A 25 13.99 -21.63 5.92
CA ARG A 25 15.12 -21.20 5.08
C ARG A 25 15.67 -19.84 5.52
N PHE A 26 16.97 -19.65 5.31
CA PHE A 26 17.66 -18.39 5.58
C PHE A 26 18.81 -18.15 4.58
N THR A 27 18.97 -16.92 4.11
CA THR A 27 20.15 -16.48 3.35
C THR A 27 20.72 -15.19 3.93
N ARG A 28 22.06 -15.10 3.99
CA ARG A 28 22.78 -13.85 4.27
C ARG A 28 22.99 -13.01 3.01
N GLU A 29 22.74 -13.57 1.83
CA GLU A 29 22.92 -12.90 0.54
C GLU A 29 21.75 -11.94 0.30
N GLN A 30 21.84 -10.75 0.90
CA GLN A 30 20.91 -9.65 0.69
C GLN A 30 21.68 -8.46 0.10
N PRO A 31 21.41 -8.04 -1.15
CA PRO A 31 22.20 -7.03 -1.85
C PRO A 31 21.95 -5.59 -1.33
N PHE A 32 21.12 -5.46 -0.30
CA PHE A 32 20.80 -4.22 0.38
C PHE A 32 20.81 -4.48 1.89
N GLY A 33 21.16 -3.49 2.69
CA GLY A 33 20.87 -3.55 4.12
C GLY A 33 19.43 -3.11 4.37
N TYR A 34 18.71 -3.94 5.10
CA TYR A 34 17.32 -3.69 5.43
C TYR A 34 17.21 -2.52 6.40
N GLU A 35 16.38 -1.55 6.03
CA GLU A 35 15.98 -0.43 6.88
C GLU A 35 14.45 -0.36 6.88
N THR A 36 13.85 -0.36 8.06
CA THR A 36 12.40 -0.46 8.23
C THR A 36 11.69 0.77 7.64
N TYR A 37 12.37 1.91 7.62
CA TYR A 37 11.83 3.14 7.06
C TYR A 37 11.95 3.18 5.52
N THR A 38 13.07 2.79 4.92
CA THR A 38 13.24 2.97 3.47
C THR A 38 12.90 1.73 2.65
N THR A 39 12.81 0.55 3.26
CA THR A 39 12.53 -0.69 2.52
C THR A 39 11.03 -0.89 2.36
N LYS A 40 10.57 -0.92 1.12
CA LYS A 40 9.19 -1.28 0.75
C LYS A 40 9.20 -2.66 0.13
N CYS A 41 8.30 -3.52 0.59
CA CYS A 41 8.17 -4.88 0.07
C CYS A 41 6.73 -5.14 -0.35
N VAL A 42 6.55 -5.88 -1.45
CA VAL A 42 5.23 -6.37 -1.87
C VAL A 42 5.33 -7.80 -2.39
N GLY A 43 4.38 -8.64 -1.99
CA GLY A 43 4.25 -10.00 -2.50
C GLY A 43 3.60 -10.02 -3.89
N THR A 44 4.14 -10.86 -4.77
CA THR A 44 3.62 -11.10 -6.13
C THR A 44 3.62 -12.61 -6.42
N PRO A 45 2.96 -13.08 -7.50
CA PRO A 45 3.08 -14.46 -7.94
C PRO A 45 4.52 -14.90 -8.27
N ARG A 46 5.39 -13.94 -8.61
CA ARG A 46 6.81 -14.18 -8.97
C ARG A 46 7.73 -14.26 -7.74
N GLY A 47 7.28 -13.81 -6.57
CA GLY A 47 8.11 -13.66 -5.37
C GLY A 47 7.83 -12.35 -4.63
N VAL A 48 8.73 -11.93 -3.74
CA VAL A 48 8.62 -10.65 -3.04
C VAL A 48 9.51 -9.62 -3.69
N VAL A 49 8.94 -8.50 -4.12
CA VAL A 49 9.71 -7.36 -4.63
C VAL A 49 10.12 -6.48 -3.47
N ALA A 50 11.37 -6.03 -3.45
CA ALA A 50 11.86 -4.98 -2.57
C ALA A 50 12.24 -3.73 -3.38
N TRP A 51 11.87 -2.57 -2.86
CA TRP A 51 12.29 -1.26 -3.33
C TRP A 51 12.85 -0.48 -2.13
N THR A 52 14.12 -0.11 -2.20
CA THR A 52 14.81 0.62 -1.12
C THR A 52 15.68 1.74 -1.67
N GLY A 53 15.68 2.87 -0.97
CA GLY A 53 16.56 4.01 -1.22
C GLY A 53 17.95 3.86 -0.64
N GLY A 54 18.24 2.78 0.07
CA GLY A 54 19.41 2.67 0.93
C GLY A 54 19.17 3.28 2.33
N GLY A 55 20.25 3.45 3.08
CA GLY A 55 20.22 3.85 4.48
C GLY A 55 20.04 5.36 4.66
N MET A 56 19.17 5.75 5.58
CA MET A 56 18.96 7.15 5.99
C MET A 56 19.82 7.54 7.21
N GLU A 57 20.33 6.56 7.97
CA GLU A 57 21.00 6.77 9.27
C GLU A 57 22.38 6.09 9.33
N GLY A 58 23.34 6.52 8.50
CA GLY A 58 24.74 6.10 8.61
C GLY A 58 25.03 4.62 8.31
N THR A 59 24.01 3.81 8.06
CA THR A 59 24.15 2.44 7.56
C THR A 59 24.41 2.48 6.06
N ARG A 60 25.58 2.01 5.64
CA ARG A 60 25.99 1.95 4.23
C ARG A 60 25.18 0.89 3.49
N THR A 61 24.02 1.25 2.96
CA THR A 61 23.23 0.36 2.13
C THR A 61 22.93 1.05 0.81
N GLN A 62 23.19 0.34 -0.28
CA GLN A 62 22.95 0.83 -1.63
C GLN A 62 21.44 0.77 -1.93
N PRO A 63 20.90 1.68 -2.76
CA PRO A 63 19.57 1.52 -3.32
C PRO A 63 19.44 0.18 -4.01
N PHE A 64 18.26 -0.44 -3.91
CA PHE A 64 18.00 -1.72 -4.54
C PHE A 64 16.54 -1.82 -4.99
N PHE A 65 16.35 -2.38 -6.18
CA PHE A 65 15.06 -2.76 -6.70
C PHE A 65 15.16 -4.16 -7.30
N GLY A 66 14.48 -5.12 -6.70
CA GLY A 66 14.66 -6.52 -7.07
C GLY A 66 13.63 -7.46 -6.49
N LEU A 67 13.71 -8.71 -6.95
CA LEU A 67 12.80 -9.79 -6.64
C LEU A 67 13.51 -10.85 -5.80
N PHE A 68 12.87 -11.30 -4.73
CA PHE A 68 13.25 -12.47 -3.98
C PHE A 68 12.43 -13.68 -4.42
N ASP A 69 13.14 -14.71 -4.89
CA ASP A 69 12.58 -16.04 -5.11
C ASP A 69 12.78 -16.89 -3.84
N ALA A 70 11.69 -17.19 -3.14
CA ALA A 70 11.73 -17.99 -1.92
C ALA A 70 12.12 -19.47 -2.17
N LYS A 71 11.91 -19.99 -3.38
CA LYS A 71 12.33 -21.35 -3.76
C LYS A 71 13.84 -21.41 -3.96
N ALA A 72 14.39 -20.43 -4.68
CA ALA A 72 15.81 -20.30 -4.96
C ALA A 72 16.61 -19.61 -3.84
N ILE A 73 15.92 -19.08 -2.83
CA ILE A 73 16.46 -18.30 -1.71
C ILE A 73 17.38 -17.15 -2.13
N LYS A 74 17.02 -16.47 -3.21
CA LYS A 74 17.91 -15.54 -3.90
C LYS A 74 17.22 -14.23 -4.25
N TRP A 75 17.91 -13.13 -3.97
CA TRP A 75 17.59 -11.81 -4.51
C TRP A 75 18.19 -11.64 -5.91
N THR A 76 17.37 -11.18 -6.85
CA THR A 76 17.80 -10.83 -8.21
C THR A 76 17.36 -9.41 -8.53
N PRO A 77 18.25 -8.53 -9.00
CA PRO A 77 17.85 -7.20 -9.48
C PRO A 77 16.79 -7.32 -10.56
N LEU A 78 15.76 -6.48 -10.49
CA LEU A 78 14.78 -6.37 -11.56
C LEU A 78 15.35 -5.49 -12.67
N PRO A 79 15.15 -5.84 -13.96
CA PRO A 79 15.57 -4.97 -15.05
C PRO A 79 14.76 -3.67 -14.99
N VAL A 80 15.44 -2.53 -15.10
CA VAL A 80 14.83 -1.19 -15.08
C VAL A 80 15.22 -0.44 -16.34
N LYS A 81 14.21 0.03 -17.08
CA LYS A 81 14.33 0.93 -18.22
C LYS A 81 13.54 2.21 -17.89
N GLY A 82 14.25 3.30 -17.66
CA GLY A 82 13.67 4.56 -17.19
C GLY A 82 14.19 4.96 -15.82
N ALA A 83 13.59 5.99 -15.23
CA ALA A 83 13.98 6.52 -13.93
C ALA A 83 13.10 5.95 -12.83
N MET A 84 13.72 5.38 -11.80
CA MET A 84 13.01 5.02 -10.57
C MET A 84 12.67 6.28 -9.77
N PRO A 85 11.47 6.40 -9.18
CA PRO A 85 11.20 7.44 -8.22
C PRO A 85 12.15 7.31 -7.02
N LYS A 86 12.46 8.44 -6.39
CA LYS A 86 13.31 8.46 -5.19
C LYS A 86 12.57 7.84 -4.01
N VAL A 87 13.27 7.08 -3.17
CA VAL A 87 12.76 6.75 -1.84
C VAL A 87 13.14 7.88 -0.88
N VAL A 88 12.13 8.48 -0.25
CA VAL A 88 12.29 9.66 0.60
C VAL A 88 12.39 9.28 2.08
N HIS A 89 11.44 8.49 2.60
CA HIS A 89 11.38 8.08 4.02
C HIS A 89 10.38 6.91 4.22
N GLY A 90 10.31 6.38 5.45
CA GLY A 90 9.25 5.54 6.01
C GLY A 90 7.89 5.70 5.37
N ASP A 91 7.32 6.85 5.66
CA ASP A 91 5.93 7.18 5.37
C ASP A 91 5.70 7.62 3.93
N GLU A 92 6.77 7.90 3.21
CA GLU A 92 6.78 8.76 2.04
C GLU A 92 6.87 7.98 0.72
N ASN A 93 6.79 6.66 0.79
CA ASN A 93 6.77 5.80 -0.39
C ASN A 93 5.77 4.65 -0.24
N GLY A 94 5.19 4.22 -1.35
CA GLY A 94 4.27 3.10 -1.43
C GLY A 94 4.61 2.18 -2.59
N LEU A 95 4.52 0.88 -2.37
CA LEU A 95 4.75 -0.14 -3.39
C LEU A 95 3.54 -1.07 -3.43
N THR A 96 2.84 -1.06 -4.57
CA THR A 96 1.62 -1.83 -4.75
C THR A 96 1.72 -2.73 -5.97
N TRP A 97 1.22 -3.96 -5.87
CA TRP A 97 1.09 -4.88 -7.00
C TRP A 97 -0.33 -4.85 -7.57
N ASP A 98 -0.44 -4.56 -8.87
CA ASP A 98 -1.68 -4.70 -9.63
C ASP A 98 -1.79 -6.10 -10.23
N SER A 99 -2.67 -6.90 -9.63
CA SER A 99 -2.94 -8.28 -10.05
C SER A 99 -3.64 -8.41 -11.41
N LYS A 100 -4.35 -7.39 -11.90
CA LYS A 100 -5.03 -7.44 -13.20
C LYS A 100 -4.07 -7.22 -14.35
N ARG A 101 -3.11 -6.31 -14.17
CA ARG A 101 -2.19 -5.87 -15.23
C ARG A 101 -0.81 -6.47 -15.11
N ASN A 102 -0.50 -7.15 -14.00
CA ASN A 102 0.83 -7.64 -13.69
C ASN A 102 1.88 -6.51 -13.75
N VAL A 103 1.63 -5.42 -13.02
CA VAL A 103 2.52 -4.27 -12.88
C VAL A 103 2.69 -3.88 -11.42
N LEU A 104 3.67 -3.04 -11.11
CA LEU A 104 3.77 -2.37 -9.81
C LEU A 104 3.44 -0.89 -9.95
N TYR A 105 2.75 -0.34 -8.97
CA TYR A 105 2.63 1.09 -8.76
C TYR A 105 3.61 1.53 -7.68
N LEU A 106 4.44 2.52 -8.01
CA LEU A 106 5.37 3.16 -7.11
C LEU A 106 4.87 4.57 -6.84
N HIS A 107 4.49 4.79 -5.59
CA HIS A 107 4.10 6.10 -5.09
C HIS A 107 5.28 6.69 -4.32
N SER A 108 5.55 7.97 -4.55
CA SER A 108 6.61 8.69 -3.85
C SER A 108 6.15 10.10 -3.53
N SER A 109 6.41 10.52 -2.31
CA SER A 109 6.42 11.93 -1.95
C SER A 109 7.60 12.63 -2.60
N GLU A 110 7.51 13.95 -2.73
CA GLU A 110 8.58 14.82 -3.23
C GLU A 110 9.57 15.19 -2.13
N GLY A 111 9.12 15.12 -0.88
CA GLY A 111 9.91 15.36 0.32
C GLY A 111 9.20 14.83 1.55
N TYR A 112 9.89 14.89 2.70
CA TYR A 112 9.26 14.52 3.97
C TYR A 112 8.04 15.41 4.19
N GLY A 113 6.89 14.79 4.37
CA GLY A 113 5.66 15.50 4.59
C GLY A 113 4.88 15.86 3.32
N LYS A 114 5.44 15.65 2.13
CA LYS A 114 4.98 16.31 0.89
C LYS A 114 4.59 15.29 -0.17
N MET A 115 3.35 14.84 -0.15
CA MET A 115 2.84 13.86 -1.11
C MET A 115 3.08 14.31 -2.55
N GLY A 116 3.55 13.39 -3.40
CA GLY A 116 3.70 13.63 -4.83
C GLY A 116 2.40 13.31 -5.57
N GLY A 117 2.04 14.15 -6.54
CA GLY A 117 0.89 13.90 -7.40
C GLY A 117 1.13 12.89 -8.51
N GLU A 118 2.40 12.60 -8.81
CA GLU A 118 2.79 11.64 -9.84
C GLU A 118 2.78 10.19 -9.32
N VAL A 119 2.37 9.27 -10.19
CA VAL A 119 2.41 7.82 -9.94
C VAL A 119 3.31 7.20 -10.99
N TYR A 120 4.16 6.27 -10.57
CA TYR A 120 5.05 5.53 -11.46
C TYR A 120 4.54 4.11 -11.62
N ARG A 121 4.67 3.57 -12.83
CA ARG A 121 4.35 2.18 -13.15
C ARG A 121 5.62 1.45 -13.52
N TYR A 122 5.82 0.27 -12.91
CA TYR A 122 6.81 -0.70 -13.36
C TYR A 122 6.12 -1.88 -14.05
N ASP A 123 6.51 -2.17 -15.28
CA ASP A 123 6.01 -3.29 -16.06
C ASP A 123 6.99 -4.49 -15.98
N PHE A 124 6.50 -5.63 -15.49
CA PHE A 124 7.34 -6.82 -15.28
C PHE A 124 7.86 -7.45 -16.57
N GLU A 125 7.18 -7.27 -17.70
CA GLU A 125 7.54 -7.93 -18.96
C GLU A 125 8.63 -7.14 -19.70
N THR A 126 8.50 -5.82 -19.70
CA THR A 126 9.39 -4.91 -20.43
C THR A 126 10.54 -4.37 -19.59
N GLY A 127 10.36 -4.36 -18.26
CA GLY A 127 11.23 -3.67 -17.30
C GLY A 127 11.06 -2.15 -17.31
N ALA A 128 10.07 -1.61 -18.02
CA ALA A 128 9.86 -0.17 -18.14
C ALA A 128 9.37 0.43 -16.82
N VAL A 129 9.93 1.58 -16.44
CA VAL A 129 9.43 2.46 -15.38
C VAL A 129 8.98 3.76 -16.01
N GLU A 130 7.69 4.05 -15.91
CA GLU A 130 7.07 5.21 -16.57
C GLU A 130 6.23 6.03 -15.60
N PRO A 131 6.34 7.37 -15.64
CA PRO A 131 5.40 8.24 -14.94
C PRO A 131 4.04 8.22 -15.64
N LEU A 132 2.97 8.03 -14.89
CA LEU A 132 1.60 8.01 -15.41
C LEU A 132 0.99 9.41 -15.51
N ARG A 133 1.49 10.40 -14.76
CA ARG A 133 1.00 11.80 -14.76
C ARG A 133 -0.53 11.90 -14.62
N PRO A 134 -1.09 11.64 -13.42
CA PRO A 134 -2.53 11.67 -13.21
C PRO A 134 -3.15 13.02 -13.58
N LYS A 135 -4.37 13.01 -14.15
CA LYS A 135 -5.04 14.20 -14.72
C LYS A 135 -5.22 15.35 -13.72
N ASN A 136 -5.34 15.01 -12.44
CA ASN A 136 -5.61 15.92 -11.33
C ASN A 136 -4.58 15.74 -10.20
N ALA A 137 -3.30 15.58 -10.54
CA ALA A 137 -2.19 15.45 -9.58
C ALA A 137 -2.23 16.46 -8.42
N ALA A 138 -2.62 17.71 -8.71
CA ALA A 138 -2.75 18.80 -7.74
C ALA A 138 -3.73 18.50 -6.58
N MET A 139 -4.63 17.51 -6.72
CA MET A 139 -5.53 17.08 -5.65
C MET A 139 -4.79 16.58 -4.40
N VAL A 140 -3.61 15.99 -4.60
CA VAL A 140 -2.81 15.37 -3.53
C VAL A 140 -1.44 16.02 -3.34
N GLU A 141 -0.97 16.77 -4.33
CA GLU A 141 0.37 17.33 -4.38
C GLU A 141 0.62 18.26 -3.18
N GLY A 142 1.71 17.99 -2.45
CA GLY A 142 2.10 18.73 -1.26
C GLY A 142 1.24 18.49 -0.02
N ASP A 143 0.20 17.66 -0.06
CA ASP A 143 -0.70 17.48 1.09
C ASP A 143 -0.01 16.71 2.23
N GLU A 144 -0.02 17.31 3.42
CA GLU A 144 0.62 16.75 4.62
C GLU A 144 -0.20 15.63 5.30
N ARG A 145 -1.45 15.40 4.88
CA ARG A 145 -2.37 14.42 5.50
C ARG A 145 -2.42 13.11 4.73
N LEU A 146 -1.82 13.05 3.55
CA LEU A 146 -1.75 11.89 2.69
C LEU A 146 -0.31 11.39 2.57
N ARG A 147 -0.12 10.09 2.80
CA ARG A 147 1.20 9.44 2.80
C ARG A 147 1.10 8.08 2.14
N PRO A 148 2.00 7.74 1.20
CA PRO A 148 1.90 6.50 0.45
C PRO A 148 2.45 5.26 1.19
N ARG A 149 2.87 5.39 2.45
CA ARG A 149 3.44 4.31 3.30
C ARG A 149 2.83 2.93 3.07
N GLU A 150 1.51 2.87 3.18
CA GLU A 150 0.73 1.63 3.20
C GLU A 150 -0.27 1.72 2.05
N THR A 151 -0.03 0.95 0.99
CA THR A 151 -0.84 0.98 -0.22
C THR A 151 -1.35 -0.41 -0.56
N CYS A 152 -2.57 -0.48 -1.11
CA CYS A 152 -3.20 -1.75 -1.46
C CYS A 152 -4.07 -1.59 -2.70
N TYR A 153 -3.82 -2.42 -3.71
CA TYR A 153 -4.67 -2.51 -4.88
C TYR A 153 -5.94 -3.31 -4.55
N VAL A 154 -7.09 -2.76 -4.93
CA VAL A 154 -8.41 -3.38 -4.75
C VAL A 154 -8.98 -3.70 -6.13
N PRO A 155 -8.83 -4.95 -6.62
CA PRO A 155 -9.20 -5.31 -7.98
C PRO A 155 -10.67 -5.01 -8.35
N PRO A 156 -11.68 -5.26 -7.50
CA PRO A 156 -13.06 -4.94 -7.87
C PRO A 156 -13.33 -3.45 -8.12
N LEU A 157 -12.56 -2.56 -7.51
CA LEU A 157 -12.67 -1.11 -7.70
C LEU A 157 -11.74 -0.59 -8.79
N ASP A 158 -10.69 -1.35 -9.13
CA ASP A 158 -9.58 -0.91 -9.98
C ASP A 158 -8.85 0.33 -9.44
N MET A 159 -8.62 0.34 -8.13
CA MET A 159 -8.04 1.47 -7.40
C MET A 159 -6.93 1.02 -6.46
N VAL A 160 -5.99 1.92 -6.18
CA VAL A 160 -5.04 1.80 -5.07
C VAL A 160 -5.56 2.62 -3.89
N LEU A 161 -5.71 1.98 -2.74
CA LEU A 161 -6.08 2.62 -1.47
C LEU A 161 -4.84 2.87 -0.62
N PHE A 162 -4.94 3.84 0.27
CA PHE A 162 -3.85 4.38 1.09
C PHE A 162 -4.21 4.29 2.56
N GLY A 163 -3.32 3.76 3.41
CA GLY A 163 -3.62 3.63 4.82
C GLY A 163 -3.61 4.94 5.60
N ILE A 164 -2.69 5.83 5.22
CA ILE A 164 -2.69 7.22 5.64
C ILE A 164 -3.13 8.04 4.43
N GLY A 165 -4.43 8.23 4.25
CA GLY A 165 -4.88 8.97 3.08
C GLY A 165 -6.30 9.44 3.17
N PHE A 166 -6.57 10.41 4.04
CA PHE A 166 -7.88 11.03 4.15
C PHE A 166 -7.79 12.51 3.86
N LEU A 167 -8.49 12.94 2.82
CA LEU A 167 -8.59 14.33 2.40
C LEU A 167 -10.02 14.80 2.67
N ASN A 168 -10.16 15.89 3.42
CA ASN A 168 -11.46 16.44 3.85
C ASN A 168 -12.38 15.36 4.48
N GLY A 169 -11.79 14.48 5.29
CA GLY A 169 -12.52 13.41 5.98
C GLY A 169 -12.93 12.22 5.11
N LYS A 170 -12.60 12.22 3.81
CA LYS A 170 -12.89 11.13 2.86
C LYS A 170 -11.60 10.42 2.45
N GLN A 171 -11.66 9.10 2.28
CA GLN A 171 -10.51 8.28 1.86
C GLN A 171 -10.06 8.69 0.45
N ALA A 172 -8.80 9.10 0.30
CA ALA A 172 -8.15 9.27 -1.00
C ALA A 172 -7.79 7.91 -1.60
N ALA A 173 -7.88 7.82 -2.92
CA ALA A 173 -7.49 6.67 -3.71
C ALA A 173 -6.92 7.12 -5.05
N TYR A 174 -6.14 6.24 -5.67
CA TYR A 174 -5.70 6.40 -7.05
C TYR A 174 -6.53 5.47 -7.94
N ASP A 175 -7.32 6.04 -8.84
CA ASP A 175 -8.07 5.30 -9.86
C ASP A 175 -7.14 4.97 -11.04
N VAL A 176 -6.88 3.68 -11.18
CA VAL A 176 -5.95 3.13 -12.16
C VAL A 176 -6.50 3.26 -13.58
N ALA A 177 -7.77 2.93 -13.80
CA ALA A 177 -8.38 3.00 -15.13
C ALA A 177 -8.50 4.46 -15.59
N GLY A 178 -8.85 5.35 -14.66
CA GLY A 178 -8.97 6.78 -14.92
C GLY A 178 -7.64 7.53 -15.04
N ASN A 179 -6.56 6.95 -14.53
CA ASN A 179 -5.29 7.62 -14.25
C ASN A 179 -5.52 8.97 -13.55
N ARG A 180 -6.15 8.92 -12.38
CA ARG A 180 -6.57 10.10 -11.63
C ARG A 180 -6.67 9.82 -10.14
N TRP A 181 -6.50 10.86 -9.34
CA TRP A 181 -6.78 10.82 -7.91
C TRP A 181 -8.27 11.02 -7.66
N VAL A 182 -8.81 10.33 -6.67
CA VAL A 182 -10.23 10.44 -6.28
C VAL A 182 -10.35 10.41 -4.77
N ARG A 183 -11.48 10.89 -4.25
CA ARG A 183 -11.94 10.60 -2.88
C ARG A 183 -13.12 9.65 -2.96
N LEU A 184 -13.14 8.73 -2.01
CA LEU A 184 -14.22 7.78 -1.81
C LEU A 184 -15.10 8.27 -0.68
N GLY A 185 -16.40 7.98 -0.74
CA GLY A 185 -17.36 8.25 0.35
C GLY A 185 -17.11 7.44 1.64
N ILE A 186 -15.89 6.93 1.85
CA ILE A 186 -15.46 6.25 3.07
C ILE A 186 -14.99 7.32 4.07
N PRO A 187 -15.71 7.53 5.19
CA PRO A 187 -15.37 8.57 6.14
C PRO A 187 -14.17 8.17 7.03
N LYS A 188 -13.41 9.17 7.49
CA LYS A 188 -12.36 9.04 8.53
C LYS A 188 -12.94 8.84 9.95
N ALA A 189 -14.11 8.21 10.04
CA ALA A 189 -14.82 7.93 11.27
C ALA A 189 -15.39 6.51 11.19
N SER A 190 -15.17 5.72 12.24
CA SER A 190 -15.80 4.43 12.39
C SER A 190 -17.14 4.61 13.08
N LEU A 191 -18.23 4.48 12.32
CA LEU A 191 -19.57 4.38 12.87
C LEU A 191 -19.85 2.93 13.26
N GLN A 192 -20.64 2.73 14.31
CA GLN A 192 -21.19 1.43 14.64
C GLN A 192 -22.17 1.03 13.55
N ALA A 193 -21.83 -0.08 12.87
CA ALA A 193 -22.71 -0.69 11.89
C ALA A 193 -23.68 -1.64 12.60
N GLU A 194 -24.98 -1.43 12.42
CA GLU A 194 -26.02 -2.35 12.86
C GLU A 194 -26.79 -2.84 11.65
N ARG A 195 -27.11 -4.14 11.61
CA ARG A 195 -27.94 -4.71 10.55
C ARG A 195 -29.36 -4.85 11.08
N GLY A 196 -30.27 -4.07 10.52
CA GLY A 196 -31.70 -4.14 10.83
C GLY A 196 -32.30 -5.48 10.43
N ALA A 197 -33.47 -5.80 11.01
CA ALA A 197 -34.24 -7.00 10.65
C ALA A 197 -34.67 -7.02 9.17
N ASP A 198 -34.71 -5.85 8.52
CA ASP A 198 -34.94 -5.67 7.08
C ASP A 198 -33.71 -5.96 6.22
N GLY A 199 -32.59 -6.34 6.83
CA GLY A 199 -31.33 -6.64 6.18
C GLY A 199 -30.50 -5.42 5.80
N LYS A 200 -30.96 -4.18 6.07
CA LYS A 200 -30.24 -2.94 5.77
C LYS A 200 -29.24 -2.60 6.87
N TRP A 201 -28.16 -1.93 6.49
CA TRP A 201 -27.17 -1.43 7.43
C TRP A 201 -27.52 0.01 7.86
N SER A 202 -27.45 0.27 9.16
CA SER A 202 -27.43 1.62 9.73
C SER A 202 -26.05 1.89 10.34
N PHE A 203 -25.67 3.17 10.38
CA PHE A 203 -24.35 3.59 10.87
C PHE A 203 -24.52 4.75 11.84
N THR A 204 -24.18 4.55 13.11
CA THR A 204 -24.37 5.56 14.17
C THR A 204 -23.13 5.72 15.03
N LYS A 205 -23.04 6.82 15.78
CA LYS A 205 -22.03 6.94 16.83
C LYS A 205 -22.38 5.98 17.95
N ARG A 206 -21.40 5.21 18.44
CA ARG A 206 -21.60 4.21 19.49
C ARG A 206 -21.95 4.84 20.85
N SER A 207 -21.49 6.07 21.12
CA SER A 207 -22.07 6.95 22.16
C SER A 207 -21.72 8.42 21.90
N SER A 208 -22.35 9.33 22.64
CA SER A 208 -22.02 10.76 22.64
C SER A 208 -20.70 11.10 23.35
N LYS A 209 -20.12 10.14 24.10
CA LYS A 209 -18.89 10.30 24.88
C LYS A 209 -17.67 9.58 24.30
N GLU A 210 -17.87 8.62 23.40
CA GLU A 210 -16.77 8.00 22.68
C GLU A 210 -16.27 8.96 21.60
N THR A 211 -14.98 9.23 21.62
CA THR A 211 -14.32 9.89 20.49
C THR A 211 -14.44 8.98 19.26
N GLU A 212 -14.74 9.56 18.11
CA GLU A 212 -14.76 8.81 16.85
C GLU A 212 -13.44 8.06 16.68
N ARG A 213 -13.50 6.73 16.54
CA ARG A 213 -12.28 6.01 16.16
C ARG A 213 -12.03 6.29 14.68
N HIS A 214 -10.79 6.60 14.34
CA HIS A 214 -10.44 6.93 12.97
C HIS A 214 -10.15 5.67 12.16
N VAL A 215 -10.84 5.53 11.04
CA VAL A 215 -10.36 4.70 9.93
C VAL A 215 -9.13 5.40 9.36
N GLY A 216 -8.05 4.66 9.14
CA GLY A 216 -6.73 5.23 8.82
C GLY A 216 -5.92 5.64 10.05
N SER A 217 -4.61 5.44 9.98
CA SER A 217 -3.60 5.88 10.95
C SER A 217 -2.22 5.57 10.40
N ILE A 218 -1.15 5.94 11.12
CA ILE A 218 0.24 5.63 10.73
C ILE A 218 0.59 4.13 10.65
N THR A 219 -0.36 3.26 11.01
CA THR A 219 -0.21 1.79 11.03
C THR A 219 -1.41 1.11 10.36
N PHE A 220 -2.10 1.84 9.48
CA PHE A 220 -3.22 1.29 8.75
C PHE A 220 -2.68 0.49 7.59
N SER A 221 -2.53 -0.81 7.77
CA SER A 221 -1.97 -1.67 6.73
C SER A 221 -3.10 -2.36 5.94
N PRO A 222 -3.66 -1.75 4.89
CA PRO A 222 -4.80 -2.33 4.20
C PRO A 222 -4.39 -3.60 3.45
N VAL A 223 -5.15 -4.68 3.62
CA VAL A 223 -4.93 -5.95 2.91
C VAL A 223 -6.24 -6.39 2.28
N TRP A 224 -6.23 -6.58 0.96
CA TRP A 224 -7.38 -7.11 0.23
C TRP A 224 -7.48 -8.63 0.37
N ASP A 225 -8.59 -9.11 0.95
CA ASP A 225 -8.95 -10.52 0.97
C ASP A 225 -9.90 -10.82 -0.19
N ALA A 226 -9.32 -11.23 -1.32
CA ALA A 226 -10.09 -11.56 -2.53
C ALA A 226 -11.08 -12.71 -2.31
N LYS A 227 -10.79 -13.65 -1.39
CA LYS A 227 -11.67 -14.78 -1.11
C LYS A 227 -12.95 -14.33 -0.41
N ARG A 228 -12.84 -13.34 0.48
CA ARG A 228 -13.99 -12.81 1.24
C ARG A 228 -14.59 -11.54 0.65
N GLY A 229 -13.89 -10.90 -0.28
CA GLY A 229 -14.30 -9.63 -0.88
C GLY A 229 -14.31 -8.48 0.14
N VAL A 230 -13.32 -8.45 1.03
CA VAL A 230 -13.20 -7.43 2.08
C VAL A 230 -11.79 -6.88 2.17
N LEU A 231 -11.66 -5.64 2.63
CA LEU A 231 -10.40 -5.03 3.03
C LEU A 231 -10.22 -5.16 4.54
N TRP A 232 -9.17 -5.85 4.96
CA TRP A 232 -8.72 -5.84 6.35
C TRP A 232 -7.85 -4.63 6.59
N ALA A 233 -8.09 -3.90 7.68
CA ALA A 233 -7.30 -2.73 8.00
C ALA A 233 -7.08 -2.62 9.53
N PRO A 234 -5.98 -3.21 10.03
CA PRO A 234 -5.55 -3.00 11.41
C PRO A 234 -5.21 -1.52 11.64
N SER A 235 -5.30 -1.06 12.88
CA SER A 235 -4.92 0.30 13.26
C SER A 235 -4.29 0.31 14.66
N CYS A 236 -3.31 1.19 14.88
CA CYS A 236 -2.60 1.39 16.16
C CYS A 236 -3.52 1.78 17.31
N TYR A 237 -4.75 2.19 17.02
CA TYR A 237 -5.78 2.48 18.01
C TYR A 237 -6.54 1.22 18.49
N ARG A 238 -5.84 0.08 18.58
CA ARG A 238 -6.37 -1.21 19.05
C ARG A 238 -7.68 -1.59 18.36
N SER A 239 -7.76 -1.30 17.07
CA SER A 239 -8.96 -1.49 16.26
C SER A 239 -8.60 -2.24 14.99
N MET A 240 -9.48 -3.15 14.59
CA MET A 240 -9.43 -3.81 13.29
C MET A 240 -10.67 -3.37 12.52
N PHE A 241 -10.48 -2.66 11.43
CA PHE A 241 -11.56 -2.29 10.53
C PHE A 241 -11.67 -3.33 9.42
N VAL A 242 -12.91 -3.62 9.02
CA VAL A 242 -13.21 -4.52 7.91
C VAL A 242 -14.15 -3.78 6.99
N LEU A 243 -13.69 -3.47 5.78
CA LEU A 243 -14.48 -2.72 4.81
C LEU A 243 -15.00 -3.68 3.74
N LYS A 244 -16.30 -3.64 3.51
CA LYS A 244 -16.92 -4.25 2.34
C LYS A 244 -17.20 -3.14 1.34
N LEU A 245 -16.59 -3.24 0.17
CA LEU A 245 -16.65 -2.22 -0.87
C LEU A 245 -17.49 -2.75 -2.03
N ASP A 246 -18.63 -2.12 -2.31
CA ASP A 246 -19.46 -2.43 -3.48
C ASP A 246 -19.20 -1.38 -4.56
N PRO A 247 -18.58 -1.74 -5.70
CA PRO A 247 -18.28 -0.79 -6.78
C PRO A 247 -19.53 -0.09 -7.34
N ARG A 248 -20.73 -0.65 -7.16
CA ARG A 248 -21.97 -0.08 -7.71
C ARG A 248 -22.54 1.04 -6.86
N THR A 249 -22.21 1.07 -5.58
CA THR A 249 -22.76 2.04 -4.61
C THR A 249 -21.69 2.89 -3.95
N LEU A 250 -20.41 2.64 -4.26
CA LEU A 250 -19.31 3.43 -3.73
C LEU A 250 -19.35 4.83 -4.36
N ASP A 251 -19.49 5.84 -3.51
CA ASP A 251 -19.37 7.24 -3.90
C ASP A 251 -17.90 7.57 -4.23
N VAL A 252 -17.67 8.18 -5.39
CA VAL A 252 -16.35 8.51 -5.95
C VAL A 252 -16.41 9.93 -6.53
N THR A 253 -15.57 10.85 -6.03
CA THR A 253 -15.57 12.26 -6.44
C THR A 253 -14.15 12.83 -6.57
N GLU A 254 -14.00 13.82 -7.46
CA GLU A 254 -12.79 14.63 -7.67
C GLU A 254 -12.91 16.04 -7.05
N ASP A 255 -14.10 16.43 -6.56
CA ASP A 255 -14.43 17.83 -6.24
C ASP A 255 -13.74 18.37 -4.99
N PRO A 256 -12.87 19.39 -5.04
CA PRO A 256 -12.09 19.83 -3.89
C PRO A 256 -12.90 20.01 -2.59
N ASP A 257 -14.15 20.47 -2.70
CA ASP A 257 -15.01 20.83 -1.58
C ASP A 257 -15.99 19.75 -1.10
N GLY A 258 -16.13 18.64 -1.83
CA GLY A 258 -16.81 17.39 -1.44
C GLY A 258 -18.08 17.50 -0.59
#